data_AF-A0A937JDR1-F1
#
_entry.id   AF-A0A937JDR1-F1
#
_cell.length_a   1.000
_cell.length_b   1.000
_cell.length_c   1.000
_cell.angle_alpha   90.00
_cell.angle_beta   90.00
_cell.angle_gamma   90.00
#
_symmetry.space_group_name_H-M   'P 1'
#
loop_
_entity.id
_entity.type
_entity.pdbx_description
1 polymer ?
#
loop_
_entity_poly.entity_id
_entity_poly.type
_entity_poly.pdbx_seq_one_letter_code
_entity_poly.pdbx_strand_id
1 'polypeptide(L)'
;MRRRETFYISSASDIEAVGPDVIADDFIGIYWTLPAPGRLALPTPIDEAATASFTIKRQRHLVSAVATRIGLKPLAECALQFSTSLEWTEELDEVLADALARSDEDTVLISVDFQAFGWRTHHALRHRLRGAGLQDIRVSAGMDLDVADHFALNRHWDERHRQLRKERRTGLKSPRFQPDRQRLDQFHEYMRRRIENIDEWQDWSLAKKAEALNARALWTVSGLRWNVELVRDLEAALRARPD
;
A
#
# COMPACT_ATOMS: atom_id res chain seq x y z
N MET A 1 -9.89 -9.24 -33.96
CA MET A 1 -9.90 -9.32 -32.48
C MET A 1 -8.45 -9.36 -32.01
N ARG A 2 -7.88 -8.25 -31.52
CA ARG A 2 -6.50 -8.24 -31.02
C ARG A 2 -6.42 -9.10 -29.76
N ARG A 3 -5.32 -9.85 -29.58
CA ARG A 3 -5.08 -10.55 -28.32
C ARG A 3 -4.92 -9.49 -27.23
N ARG A 4 -5.73 -9.60 -26.18
CA ARG A 4 -5.64 -8.73 -25.00
C ARG A 4 -4.47 -9.22 -24.16
N GLU A 5 -3.39 -8.47 -24.18
CA GLU A 5 -2.16 -8.83 -23.47
C GLU A 5 -2.20 -8.31 -22.03
N THR A 6 -1.53 -9.04 -21.14
CA THR A 6 -1.25 -8.57 -19.78
C THR A 6 0.22 -8.26 -19.71
N PHE A 7 0.58 -7.05 -19.32
CA PHE A 7 1.96 -6.66 -19.07
C PHE A 7 2.26 -6.67 -17.58
N TYR A 8 3.51 -6.98 -17.24
CA TYR A 8 4.01 -6.92 -15.86
C TYR A 8 5.25 -6.04 -15.83
N ILE A 9 5.17 -4.95 -15.06
CA ILE A 9 6.22 -3.95 -14.93
C ILE A 9 6.80 -4.10 -13.53
N SER A 10 8.07 -4.49 -13.45
CA SER A 10 8.81 -4.65 -12.20
C SER A 10 10.05 -3.77 -12.10
N SER A 11 10.44 -3.14 -13.20
CA SER A 11 11.61 -2.29 -13.33
C SER A 11 11.34 -1.12 -14.30
N ALA A 12 12.24 -0.15 -14.34
CA ALA A 12 12.16 0.94 -15.32
C ALA A 12 12.32 0.43 -16.76
N SER A 13 13.18 -0.57 -16.98
CA SER A 13 13.39 -1.18 -18.30
C SER A 13 12.13 -1.89 -18.81
N ASP A 14 11.31 -2.45 -17.92
CA ASP A 14 10.02 -3.03 -18.32
C ASP A 14 9.05 -1.97 -18.85
N ILE A 15 9.11 -0.73 -18.33
CA ILE A 15 8.27 0.38 -18.83
C ILE A 15 8.64 0.71 -20.28
N GLU A 16 9.94 0.81 -20.57
CA GLU A 16 10.45 1.11 -21.91
C GLU A 16 10.10 0.01 -22.92
N ALA A 17 10.12 -1.25 -22.48
CA ALA A 17 9.73 -2.38 -23.31
C ALA A 17 8.21 -2.43 -23.57
N VAL A 18 7.39 -2.09 -22.58
CA VAL A 18 5.92 -2.15 -22.68
C VAL A 18 5.33 -0.97 -23.45
N GLY A 19 5.92 0.22 -23.32
CA GLY A 19 5.37 1.46 -23.88
C GLY A 19 4.93 1.37 -25.36
N PRO A 20 5.78 0.86 -26.28
CA PRO A 20 5.42 0.75 -27.70
C PRO A 20 4.23 -0.18 -28.01
N ASP A 21 3.95 -1.17 -27.14
CA ASP A 21 2.89 -2.16 -27.33
C ASP A 21 1.57 -1.77 -26.65
N VAL A 22 1.56 -0.67 -25.90
CA VAL A 22 0.34 -0.09 -25.32
C VAL A 22 -0.30 0.83 -26.35
N ILE A 23 -1.41 0.37 -26.91
CA ILE A 23 -2.19 1.09 -27.91
C ILE A 23 -3.43 1.64 -27.20
N ALA A 24 -3.21 2.57 -26.28
CA ALA A 24 -4.23 3.22 -25.48
C ALA A 24 -3.80 4.67 -25.24
N ASP A 25 -4.77 5.58 -25.17
CA ASP A 25 -4.53 6.98 -24.80
C ASP A 25 -4.85 7.24 -23.32
N ASP A 26 -5.72 6.40 -22.75
CA ASP A 26 -6.36 6.59 -21.47
C ASP A 26 -6.19 5.36 -20.57
N PHE A 27 -6.15 5.58 -19.26
CA PHE A 27 -6.08 4.51 -18.28
C PHE A 27 -7.09 4.63 -17.15
N ILE A 28 -7.48 3.47 -16.60
CA ILE A 28 -8.19 3.37 -15.32
C ILE A 28 -7.23 2.84 -14.26
N GLY A 29 -6.99 3.67 -13.24
CA GLY A 29 -6.14 3.31 -12.09
C GLY A 29 -6.93 2.55 -11.02
N ILE A 30 -6.49 1.34 -10.68
CA ILE A 30 -7.15 0.50 -9.67
C ILE A 30 -6.21 0.28 -8.50
N TYR A 31 -6.60 0.83 -7.35
CA TYR A 31 -5.82 0.79 -6.12
C TYR A 31 -6.57 0.00 -5.06
N TRP A 32 -5.85 -0.62 -4.15
CA TRP A 32 -6.51 -1.36 -3.09
C TRP A 32 -5.77 -1.37 -1.77
N THR A 33 -6.51 -1.55 -0.68
CA THR A 33 -5.94 -1.59 0.67
C THR A 33 -6.72 -2.55 1.55
N LEU A 34 -6.09 -2.97 2.64
CA LEU A 34 -6.78 -3.57 3.78
C LEU A 34 -7.27 -2.48 4.76
N PRO A 35 -8.21 -2.79 5.67
CA PRO A 35 -8.56 -1.97 6.81
C PRO A 35 -7.33 -1.60 7.62
N ALA A 36 -7.29 -0.37 8.11
CA ALA A 36 -6.24 0.11 9.01
C ALA A 36 -6.86 0.57 10.33
N PRO A 37 -6.14 0.48 11.47
CA PRO A 37 -6.67 0.95 12.73
C PRO A 37 -7.06 2.43 12.67
N GLY A 38 -8.31 2.75 13.05
CA GLY A 38 -8.85 4.11 12.99
C GLY A 38 -9.46 4.51 11.64
N ARG A 39 -9.45 3.63 10.63
CA ARG A 39 -10.12 3.83 9.34
C ARG A 39 -11.08 2.67 9.08
N LEU A 40 -12.36 2.91 9.38
CA LEU A 40 -13.42 1.89 9.22
C LEU A 40 -13.81 1.71 7.75
N ALA A 41 -13.91 2.81 7.01
CA ALA A 41 -14.21 2.83 5.58
C ALA A 41 -13.19 3.69 4.82
N LEU A 42 -13.04 3.41 3.54
CA LEU A 42 -12.27 4.25 2.62
C LEU A 42 -13.25 5.24 1.97
N PRO A 43 -12.94 6.54 1.93
CA PRO A 43 -13.74 7.51 1.18
C PRO A 43 -13.83 7.10 -0.30
N THR A 44 -14.96 7.36 -0.94
CA THR A 44 -15.17 7.03 -2.36
C THR A 44 -14.33 7.90 -3.31
N PRO A 45 -14.22 9.23 -3.12
CA PRO A 45 -13.38 10.06 -3.99
C PRO A 45 -11.91 9.66 -3.85
N ILE A 46 -11.22 9.45 -4.99
CA ILE A 46 -9.85 8.94 -4.99
C ILE A 46 -8.87 9.86 -4.24
N ASP A 47 -9.04 11.18 -4.33
CA ASP A 47 -8.16 12.14 -3.64
C ASP A 47 -8.33 12.06 -2.11
N GLU A 48 -9.55 11.87 -1.65
CA GLU A 48 -9.86 11.65 -0.22
C GLU A 48 -9.34 10.28 0.23
N ALA A 49 -9.51 9.24 -0.58
CA ALA A 49 -8.98 7.91 -0.33
C ALA A 49 -7.44 7.92 -0.21
N ALA A 50 -6.76 8.65 -1.09
CA ALA A 50 -5.31 8.84 -1.03
C ALA A 50 -4.88 9.65 0.20
N THR A 51 -5.67 10.65 0.61
CA THR A 51 -5.40 11.39 1.85
C THR A 51 -5.59 10.51 3.09
N ALA A 52 -6.61 9.66 3.10
CA ALA A 52 -6.95 8.78 4.22
C ALA A 52 -6.09 7.50 4.29
N SER A 53 -5.49 7.07 3.17
CA SER A 53 -4.73 5.83 3.07
C SER A 53 -3.40 6.04 2.38
N PHE A 54 -2.32 5.96 3.18
CA PHE A 54 -0.95 6.03 2.68
C PHE A 54 -0.67 5.00 1.58
N THR A 55 -1.21 3.79 1.74
CA THR A 55 -1.16 2.70 0.76
C THR A 55 -1.77 3.09 -0.58
N ILE A 56 -2.93 3.76 -0.59
CA ILE A 56 -3.60 4.20 -1.82
C ILE A 56 -2.82 5.34 -2.46
N LYS A 57 -2.38 6.32 -1.67
CA LYS A 57 -1.53 7.43 -2.14
C LYS A 57 -0.30 6.94 -2.89
N ARG A 58 0.38 5.92 -2.34
CA ARG A 58 1.59 5.37 -2.94
C ARG A 58 1.32 4.57 -4.20
N GLN A 59 0.31 3.70 -4.20
CA GLN A 59 -0.09 2.99 -5.41
C GLN A 59 -0.45 3.94 -6.54
N ARG A 60 -1.22 5.00 -6.23
CA ARG A 60 -1.56 6.05 -7.17
C ARG A 60 -0.32 6.73 -7.72
N HIS A 61 0.61 7.16 -6.87
CA HIS A 61 1.86 7.77 -7.31
C HIS A 61 2.65 6.84 -8.26
N LEU A 62 2.77 5.56 -7.91
CA LEU A 62 3.45 4.55 -8.72
C LEU A 62 2.79 4.36 -10.09
N VAL A 63 1.47 4.19 -10.11
CA VAL A 63 0.69 4.04 -11.34
C VAL A 63 0.76 5.30 -12.19
N SER A 64 0.61 6.49 -11.61
CA SER A 64 0.75 7.76 -12.34
C SER A 64 2.13 7.92 -12.96
N ALA A 65 3.20 7.53 -12.26
CA ALA A 65 4.56 7.58 -12.79
C ALA A 65 4.75 6.65 -14.00
N VAL A 66 4.19 5.43 -13.94
CA VAL A 66 4.19 4.49 -15.07
C VAL A 66 3.35 5.02 -16.23
N ALA A 67 2.12 5.43 -15.97
CA ALA A 67 1.20 5.97 -16.97
C ALA A 67 1.81 7.18 -17.69
N THR A 68 2.40 8.12 -16.96
CA THR A 68 3.05 9.31 -17.53
C THR A 68 4.20 8.93 -18.47
N ARG A 69 5.01 7.92 -18.12
CA ARG A 69 6.12 7.45 -18.96
C ARG A 69 5.66 6.79 -20.24
N ILE A 70 4.49 6.15 -20.22
CA ILE A 70 3.88 5.49 -21.39
C ILE A 70 3.01 6.48 -22.19
N GLY A 71 2.73 7.68 -21.65
CA GLY A 71 1.95 8.71 -22.33
C GLY A 71 0.43 8.61 -22.12
N LEU A 72 -0.01 7.86 -21.10
CA LEU A 72 -1.42 7.63 -20.79
C LEU A 72 -2.01 8.73 -19.89
N LYS A 73 -3.29 9.05 -20.09
CA LYS A 73 -4.04 10.01 -19.27
C LYS A 73 -5.05 9.31 -18.36
N PRO A 74 -5.28 9.82 -17.14
CA PRO A 74 -6.24 9.20 -16.23
C PRO A 74 -7.67 9.46 -16.72
N LEU A 75 -8.41 8.40 -17.03
CA LEU A 75 -9.84 8.44 -17.37
C LEU A 75 -10.72 8.23 -16.13
N ALA A 76 -10.32 7.28 -15.29
CA ALA A 76 -10.95 7.02 -14.01
C ALA A 76 -9.94 6.46 -13.02
N GLU A 77 -10.22 6.62 -11.74
CA GLU A 77 -9.42 6.04 -10.68
C GLU A 77 -10.36 5.54 -9.58
N CYS A 78 -10.12 4.35 -9.05
CA CYS A 78 -10.89 3.83 -7.93
C CYS A 78 -10.01 3.17 -6.88
N ALA A 79 -10.48 3.21 -5.64
CA ALA A 79 -9.80 2.62 -4.51
C ALA A 79 -10.70 1.61 -3.81
N LEU A 80 -10.20 0.38 -3.66
CA LEU A 80 -10.93 -0.76 -3.15
C LEU A 80 -10.43 -1.12 -1.75
N GLN A 81 -11.33 -1.19 -0.76
CA GLN A 81 -10.98 -1.68 0.58
C GLN A 81 -11.47 -3.12 0.76
N PHE A 82 -10.53 -4.07 0.77
CA PHE A 82 -10.85 -5.49 0.98
C PHE A 82 -10.89 -5.85 2.45
N SER A 83 -11.68 -6.86 2.82
CA SER A 83 -11.53 -7.49 4.14
C SER A 83 -10.15 -8.16 4.27
N THR A 84 -9.75 -8.50 5.50
CA THR A 84 -8.49 -9.25 5.73
C THR A 84 -8.50 -10.65 5.10
N SER A 85 -9.67 -11.19 4.74
CA SER A 85 -9.81 -12.45 3.99
C SER A 85 -9.75 -12.26 2.47
N LEU A 86 -9.63 -11.02 1.98
CA LEU A 86 -9.63 -10.66 0.55
C LEU A 86 -10.93 -11.11 -0.16
N GLU A 87 -12.04 -11.10 0.58
CA GLU A 87 -13.35 -11.40 0.03
C GLU A 87 -13.84 -10.29 -0.88
N TRP A 88 -14.48 -10.69 -1.96
CA TRP A 88 -15.14 -9.78 -2.89
C TRP A 88 -16.58 -9.54 -2.44
N THR A 89 -17.00 -8.28 -2.40
CA THR A 89 -18.35 -7.87 -1.97
C THR A 89 -19.07 -7.15 -3.10
N GLU A 90 -20.39 -6.98 -2.96
CA GLU A 90 -21.22 -6.22 -3.91
C GLU A 90 -20.78 -4.75 -3.99
N GLU A 91 -20.46 -4.12 -2.85
CA GLU A 91 -19.90 -2.77 -2.80
C GLU A 91 -18.62 -2.61 -3.65
N LEU A 92 -17.75 -3.63 -3.65
CA LEU A 92 -16.53 -3.61 -4.48
C LEU A 92 -16.86 -3.79 -5.96
N ASP A 93 -17.91 -4.52 -6.30
CA ASP A 93 -18.42 -4.63 -7.67
C ASP A 93 -18.95 -3.28 -8.14
N GLU A 94 -19.72 -2.56 -7.32
CA GLU A 94 -20.25 -1.23 -7.66
C GLU A 94 -19.13 -0.22 -7.92
N VAL A 95 -18.16 -0.12 -7.01
CA VAL A 95 -17.02 0.81 -7.15
C VAL A 95 -16.19 0.49 -8.40
N LEU A 96 -15.97 -0.80 -8.69
CA LEU A 96 -15.25 -1.20 -9.89
C LEU A 96 -16.08 -0.94 -11.15
N ALA A 97 -17.38 -1.25 -11.14
CA ALA A 97 -18.28 -1.04 -12.27
C ALA A 97 -18.38 0.44 -12.64
N ASP A 98 -18.47 1.33 -11.66
CA ASP A 98 -18.51 2.79 -11.88
C ASP A 98 -17.24 3.31 -12.58
N ALA A 99 -16.07 2.78 -12.23
CA ALA A 99 -14.82 3.11 -12.90
C ALA A 99 -14.80 2.55 -14.33
N LEU A 100 -15.18 1.28 -14.50
CA LEU A 100 -15.20 0.58 -15.80
C LEU A 100 -16.26 1.13 -16.76
N ALA A 101 -17.35 1.70 -16.27
CA ALA A 101 -18.41 2.28 -17.10
C ALA A 101 -17.92 3.44 -17.98
N ARG A 102 -16.75 4.00 -17.68
CA ARG A 102 -16.11 5.07 -18.46
C ARG A 102 -15.19 4.55 -19.56
N SER A 103 -14.84 3.26 -19.54
CA SER A 103 -13.88 2.67 -20.48
C SER A 103 -14.47 2.47 -21.88
N ASP A 104 -13.57 2.47 -22.85
CA ASP A 104 -13.80 2.07 -24.24
C ASP A 104 -12.73 1.07 -24.70
N GLU A 105 -12.64 0.82 -26.01
CA GLU A 105 -11.67 -0.13 -26.58
C GLU A 105 -10.21 0.34 -26.48
N ASP A 106 -9.98 1.64 -26.28
CA ASP A 106 -8.65 2.29 -26.22
C ASP A 106 -8.26 2.63 -24.76
N THR A 107 -8.92 2.00 -23.79
CA THR A 107 -8.65 2.15 -22.35
C THR A 107 -7.81 0.98 -21.82
N VAL A 108 -6.78 1.29 -21.03
CA VAL A 108 -5.97 0.28 -20.31
C VAL A 108 -6.25 0.29 -18.81
N LEU A 109 -6.27 -0.88 -18.18
CA LEU A 109 -6.31 -1.00 -16.73
C LEU A 109 -4.89 -1.01 -16.18
N ILE A 110 -4.63 -0.19 -15.16
CA ILE A 110 -3.37 -0.23 -14.43
C ILE A 110 -3.64 -0.52 -12.96
N SER A 111 -3.01 -1.57 -12.43
CA SER A 111 -3.13 -1.97 -11.04
C SER A 111 -1.78 -2.32 -10.43
N VAL A 112 -1.69 -2.24 -9.10
CA VAL A 112 -0.47 -2.62 -8.37
C VAL A 112 -0.55 -4.08 -7.90
N ASP A 113 0.51 -4.83 -8.20
CA ASP A 113 0.70 -6.21 -7.77
C ASP A 113 1.73 -6.30 -6.64
N PHE A 114 1.30 -6.89 -5.53
CA PHE A 114 2.12 -7.04 -4.32
C PHE A 114 2.82 -8.40 -4.24
N GLN A 115 2.62 -9.28 -5.23
CA GLN A 115 3.17 -10.65 -5.23
C GLN A 115 4.69 -10.69 -5.01
N ALA A 116 5.44 -9.70 -5.52
CA ALA A 116 6.89 -9.58 -5.34
C ALA A 116 7.34 -9.53 -3.86
N PHE A 117 6.43 -9.19 -2.93
CA PHE A 117 6.71 -9.13 -1.49
C PHE A 117 6.12 -10.31 -0.70
N GLY A 118 5.88 -11.43 -1.38
CA GLY A 118 5.26 -12.61 -0.81
C GLY A 118 3.82 -12.38 -0.37
N TRP A 119 3.14 -11.37 -0.92
CA TRP A 119 1.72 -11.18 -0.71
C TRP A 119 0.92 -12.13 -1.59
N ARG A 120 -0.27 -12.48 -1.10
CA ARG A 120 -1.21 -13.28 -1.88
C ARG A 120 -1.66 -12.45 -3.07
N THR A 121 -1.55 -13.05 -4.25
CA THR A 121 -2.27 -12.63 -5.44
C THR A 121 -3.74 -12.36 -5.11
N HIS A 122 -4.25 -11.19 -5.48
CA HIS A 122 -5.67 -10.88 -5.34
C HIS A 122 -6.49 -11.56 -6.46
N HIS A 123 -6.68 -12.88 -6.38
CA HIS A 123 -7.31 -13.66 -7.44
C HIS A 123 -8.70 -13.15 -7.85
N ALA A 124 -9.53 -12.72 -6.89
CA ALA A 124 -10.88 -12.20 -7.18
C ALA A 124 -10.84 -10.92 -8.03
N LEU A 125 -10.11 -9.89 -7.58
CA LEU A 125 -9.80 -8.71 -8.37
C LEU A 125 -9.27 -9.08 -9.76
N ARG A 126 -8.22 -9.93 -9.85
CA ARG A 126 -7.65 -10.35 -11.13
C ARG A 126 -8.68 -11.01 -12.05
N HIS A 127 -9.59 -11.81 -11.51
CA HIS A 127 -10.66 -12.43 -12.29
C HIS A 127 -11.62 -11.37 -12.87
N ARG A 128 -12.00 -10.36 -12.07
CA ARG A 128 -12.87 -9.26 -12.51
C ARG A 128 -12.20 -8.38 -13.55
N LEU A 129 -10.93 -8.01 -13.37
CA LEU A 129 -10.20 -7.20 -14.36
C LEU A 129 -10.06 -7.94 -15.69
N ARG A 130 -9.84 -9.25 -15.68
CA ARG A 130 -9.86 -10.07 -16.91
C ARG A 130 -11.24 -10.10 -17.57
N GLY A 131 -12.29 -10.16 -16.76
CA GLY A 131 -13.68 -10.13 -17.24
C GLY A 131 -14.06 -8.82 -17.93
N ALA A 132 -13.46 -7.70 -17.53
CA ALA A 132 -13.67 -6.40 -18.17
C ALA A 132 -13.19 -6.36 -19.63
N GLY A 133 -12.25 -7.24 -20.00
CA GLY A 133 -11.81 -7.32 -21.38
C GLY A 133 -10.97 -6.14 -21.85
N LEU A 134 -10.31 -5.44 -20.93
CA LEU A 134 -9.36 -4.38 -21.27
C LEU A 134 -7.93 -4.94 -21.22
N GLN A 135 -6.99 -4.22 -21.82
CA GLN A 135 -5.56 -4.49 -21.60
C GLN A 135 -5.23 -4.26 -20.11
N ASP A 136 -4.36 -5.07 -19.52
CA ASP A 136 -4.05 -5.03 -18.08
C ASP A 136 -2.54 -4.85 -17.88
N ILE A 137 -2.13 -3.69 -17.37
CA ILE A 137 -0.77 -3.41 -16.94
C ILE A 137 -0.69 -3.59 -15.42
N ARG A 138 0.16 -4.51 -14.98
CA ARG A 138 0.42 -4.75 -13.57
C ARG A 138 1.75 -4.17 -13.17
N VAL A 139 1.73 -3.24 -12.24
CA VAL A 139 2.95 -2.63 -11.70
C VAL A 139 3.32 -3.33 -10.40
N SER A 140 4.51 -3.90 -10.34
CA SER A 140 5.05 -4.46 -9.12
C SER A 140 5.21 -3.36 -8.08
N ALA A 141 4.69 -3.58 -6.88
CA ALA A 141 5.03 -2.73 -5.74
C ALA A 141 6.55 -2.74 -5.46
N GLY A 142 7.29 -3.73 -6.00
CA GLY A 142 8.75 -3.85 -6.03
C GLY A 142 9.51 -2.59 -6.40
N MET A 143 8.89 -1.76 -7.24
CA MET A 143 9.47 -0.51 -7.72
C MET A 143 9.50 0.60 -6.67
N ASP A 144 8.75 0.47 -5.57
CA ASP A 144 8.77 1.39 -4.43
C ASP A 144 8.97 0.60 -3.12
N LEU A 145 10.23 0.48 -2.68
CA LEU A 145 10.63 -0.25 -1.46
C LEU A 145 9.84 0.19 -0.22
N ASP A 146 9.41 1.45 -0.18
CA ASP A 146 8.66 2.06 0.92
C ASP A 146 7.26 1.43 1.13
N VAL A 147 6.65 0.92 0.05
CA VAL A 147 5.34 0.28 0.07
C VAL A 147 5.46 -1.16 0.58
N ALA A 148 6.50 -1.85 0.14
CA ALA A 148 6.86 -3.20 0.60
C ALA A 148 6.98 -3.29 2.12
N ASP A 149 7.78 -2.38 2.67
CA ASP A 149 8.13 -2.33 4.08
C ASP A 149 6.90 -1.94 4.91
N HIS A 150 6.12 -0.97 4.44
CA HIS A 150 4.85 -0.58 5.06
C HIS A 150 3.91 -1.78 5.22
N PHE A 151 3.81 -2.61 4.17
CA PHE A 151 2.94 -3.78 4.17
C PHE A 151 3.50 -4.98 4.94
N ALA A 152 4.82 -5.24 4.87
CA ALA A 152 5.47 -6.25 5.70
C ALA A 152 5.24 -5.97 7.20
N LEU A 153 5.33 -4.71 7.60
CA LEU A 153 5.01 -4.24 8.95
C LEU A 153 3.50 -4.32 9.24
N ASN A 154 2.62 -4.10 8.26
CA ASN A 154 1.17 -4.25 8.46
C ASN A 154 0.70 -5.71 8.63
N ARG A 155 1.35 -6.71 8.01
CA ARG A 155 1.03 -8.14 8.26
C ARG A 155 1.30 -8.53 9.71
N HIS A 156 2.30 -7.91 10.32
CA HIS A 156 2.56 -8.07 11.75
C HIS A 156 1.39 -7.52 12.58
N TRP A 157 0.73 -6.44 12.17
CA TRP A 157 -0.49 -5.94 12.83
C TRP A 157 -1.64 -6.92 12.78
N ASP A 158 -1.87 -7.55 11.64
CA ASP A 158 -2.94 -8.55 11.51
C ASP A 158 -2.65 -9.80 12.35
N GLU A 159 -1.40 -10.24 12.42
CA GLU A 159 -0.99 -11.34 13.30
C GLU A 159 -1.15 -10.98 14.78
N ARG A 160 -0.71 -9.78 15.19
CA ARG A 160 -0.85 -9.31 16.57
C ARG A 160 -2.32 -9.08 16.95
N HIS A 161 -3.13 -8.52 16.06
CA HIS A 161 -4.57 -8.35 16.29
C HIS A 161 -5.29 -9.70 16.40
N ARG A 162 -4.95 -10.68 15.56
CA ARG A 162 -5.45 -12.05 15.71
C ARG A 162 -5.04 -12.65 17.04
N GLN A 163 -3.80 -12.44 17.47
CA GLN A 163 -3.30 -12.91 18.76
C GLN A 163 -4.00 -12.22 19.94
N LEU A 164 -4.14 -10.90 19.93
CA LEU A 164 -4.88 -10.13 20.95
C LEU A 164 -6.35 -10.53 21.03
N ARG A 165 -7.00 -10.78 19.88
CA ARG A 165 -8.38 -11.34 19.86
C ARG A 165 -8.42 -12.72 20.49
N LYS A 166 -7.44 -13.57 20.20
CA LYS A 166 -7.31 -14.90 20.83
C LYS A 166 -7.10 -14.78 22.34
N GLU A 167 -6.19 -13.91 22.80
CA GLU A 167 -5.92 -13.63 24.22
C GLU A 167 -7.18 -13.14 24.95
N ARG A 168 -7.93 -12.21 24.36
CA ARG A 168 -9.22 -11.74 24.91
C ARG A 168 -10.24 -12.87 24.99
N ARG A 169 -10.28 -13.77 24.00
CA ARG A 169 -11.20 -14.90 23.96
C ARG A 169 -10.83 -16.00 24.97
N THR A 170 -9.54 -16.25 25.19
CA THR A 170 -9.07 -17.35 26.04
C THR A 170 -8.70 -16.91 27.46
N GLY A 171 -8.61 -15.61 27.74
CA GLY A 171 -8.12 -15.07 29.03
C GLY A 171 -6.62 -15.29 29.28
N LEU A 172 -5.94 -16.03 28.41
CA LEU A 172 -4.51 -16.32 28.50
C LEU A 172 -3.73 -15.19 27.82
N LYS A 173 -2.88 -14.49 28.60
CA LYS A 173 -1.92 -13.54 28.04
C LYS A 173 -0.83 -14.33 27.32
N SER A 174 -0.66 -14.11 26.01
CA SER A 174 0.54 -14.60 25.34
C SER A 174 1.77 -13.91 25.93
N PRO A 175 2.97 -14.51 25.80
CA PRO A 175 4.22 -13.80 26.06
C PRO A 175 4.21 -12.44 25.36
N ARG A 176 4.75 -11.41 26.01
CA ARG A 176 4.91 -10.07 25.39
C ARG A 176 5.59 -10.26 24.04
N PHE A 177 4.98 -9.75 22.99
CA PHE A 177 5.55 -9.81 21.65
C PHE A 177 6.96 -9.22 21.68
N GLN A 178 7.95 -10.04 21.32
CA GLN A 178 9.33 -9.62 21.13
C GLN A 178 9.66 -9.86 19.66
N PRO A 179 9.76 -8.80 18.84
CA PRO A 179 10.25 -8.96 17.48
C PRO A 179 11.68 -9.50 17.53
N ASP A 180 12.01 -10.42 16.62
CA ASP A 180 13.40 -10.85 16.47
C ASP A 180 14.29 -9.68 16.03
N ARG A 181 15.60 -9.86 16.20
CA ARG A 181 16.58 -8.81 15.91
C ARG A 181 16.52 -8.36 14.44
N GLN A 182 16.41 -9.29 13.50
CA GLN A 182 16.35 -8.95 12.07
C GLN A 182 15.15 -8.04 11.75
N ARG A 183 13.99 -8.33 12.36
CA ARG A 183 12.78 -7.50 12.21
C ARG A 183 12.91 -6.14 12.85
N LEU A 184 13.52 -6.06 14.03
CA LEU A 184 13.85 -4.77 14.65
C LEU A 184 14.77 -3.95 13.75
N ASP A 185 15.74 -4.60 13.10
CA ASP A 185 16.67 -3.94 12.19
C ASP A 185 15.95 -3.38 10.96
N GLN A 186 15.09 -4.17 10.33
CA GLN A 186 14.24 -3.73 9.23
C GLN A 186 13.31 -2.58 9.64
N PHE A 187 12.70 -2.67 10.82
CA PHE A 187 11.84 -1.62 11.34
C PHE A 187 12.59 -0.31 11.58
N HIS A 188 13.79 -0.35 12.17
CA HIS A 188 14.59 0.85 12.41
C HIS A 188 15.03 1.50 11.11
N GLU A 189 15.49 0.72 10.13
CA GLU A 189 15.84 1.24 8.81
C GLU A 189 14.63 1.87 8.10
N TYR A 190 13.47 1.22 8.16
CA TYR A 190 12.21 1.78 7.68
C TYR A 190 11.89 3.12 8.35
N MET A 191 11.98 3.19 9.68
CA MET A 191 11.70 4.43 10.42
C MET A 191 12.73 5.53 10.11
N ARG A 192 14.00 5.18 9.94
CA ARG A 192 15.08 6.12 9.58
C ARG A 192 14.76 6.83 8.27
N ARG A 193 14.50 6.10 7.20
CA ARG A 193 14.14 6.66 5.88
C ARG A 193 12.92 7.57 5.95
N ARG A 194 11.94 7.24 6.79
CA ARG A 194 10.73 8.05 6.98
C ARG A 194 11.01 9.35 7.73
N ILE A 195 11.91 9.29 8.71
CA ILE A 195 12.33 10.43 9.52
C ILE A 195 13.22 11.39 8.71
N GLU A 196 14.13 10.87 7.89
CA GLU A 196 15.03 11.67 7.04
C GLU A 196 14.27 12.58 6.06
N ASN A 197 13.05 12.20 5.68
CA ASN A 197 12.17 12.99 4.83
C ASN A 197 11.32 14.02 5.61
N ILE A 198 11.60 14.25 6.89
CA ILE A 198 10.90 15.24 7.74
C ILE A 198 11.88 16.36 8.09
N ASP A 199 11.67 17.51 7.46
CA ASP A 199 12.45 18.71 7.73
C ASP A 199 12.41 19.08 9.22
N GLU A 200 13.56 19.52 9.74
CA GLU A 200 13.73 19.94 11.14
C GLU A 200 13.42 18.85 12.17
N TRP A 201 13.38 17.56 11.77
CA TRP A 201 13.09 16.47 12.70
C TRP A 201 13.95 16.56 13.96
N GLN A 202 15.24 16.85 13.82
CA GLN A 202 16.16 16.91 14.96
C GLN A 202 15.80 18.01 15.97
N ASP A 203 15.24 19.12 15.51
CA ASP A 203 14.91 20.29 16.33
C ASP A 203 13.55 20.16 17.03
N TRP A 204 12.74 19.18 16.64
CA TRP A 204 11.43 18.98 17.23
C TRP A 204 11.50 18.36 18.62
N SER A 205 10.59 18.81 19.49
CA SER A 205 10.35 18.14 20.77
C SER A 205 9.86 16.71 20.56
N LEU A 206 10.13 15.82 21.51
CA LEU A 206 9.66 14.42 21.44
C LEU A 206 8.13 14.31 21.29
N ALA A 207 7.37 15.25 21.87
CA ALA A 207 5.92 15.28 21.74
C ALA A 207 5.48 15.60 20.29
N LYS A 208 6.10 16.63 19.67
CA LYS A 208 5.84 16.99 18.27
C LYS A 208 6.23 15.87 17.31
N LYS A 209 7.35 15.18 17.58
CA LYS A 209 7.76 13.97 16.86
C LYS A 209 6.70 12.87 16.96
N ALA A 210 6.22 12.56 18.18
CA ALA A 210 5.19 11.55 18.37
C ALA A 210 3.89 11.87 17.62
N GLU A 211 3.43 13.12 17.69
CA GLU A 211 2.28 13.61 16.95
C GLU A 211 2.49 13.47 15.43
N ALA A 212 3.65 13.88 14.92
CA ALA A 212 3.97 13.80 13.50
C ALA A 212 4.04 12.36 12.96
N LEU A 213 4.55 11.40 13.74
CA LEU A 213 4.55 9.98 13.38
C LEU A 213 3.12 9.43 13.37
N ASN A 214 2.32 9.77 14.39
CA ASN A 214 0.92 9.35 14.48
C ASN A 214 0.05 9.93 13.35
N ALA A 215 0.28 11.19 12.98
CA ALA A 215 -0.39 11.87 11.87
C ALA A 215 -0.07 11.22 10.52
N ARG A 216 1.14 10.65 10.38
CA ARG A 216 1.56 9.87 9.21
C ARG A 216 1.10 8.41 9.26
N ALA A 217 0.29 8.03 10.25
CA ALA A 217 -0.15 6.66 10.50
C ALA A 217 1.02 5.67 10.60
N LEU A 218 2.16 6.11 11.13
CA LEU A 218 3.28 5.24 11.48
C LEU A 218 3.02 4.63 12.86
N TRP A 219 3.37 3.36 13.01
CA TRP A 219 3.17 2.59 14.23
C TRP A 219 4.51 2.09 14.75
N THR A 220 4.62 1.85 16.06
CA THR A 220 5.81 1.19 16.62
C THR A 220 5.92 -0.25 16.11
N VAL A 221 7.07 -0.91 16.26
CA VAL A 221 7.22 -2.36 15.96
C VAL A 221 6.25 -3.26 16.74
N SER A 222 5.61 -2.74 17.80
CA SER A 222 4.62 -3.45 18.63
C SER A 222 3.17 -3.00 18.42
N GLY A 223 2.93 -1.97 17.59
CA GLY A 223 1.58 -1.59 17.12
C GLY A 223 0.93 -0.53 17.94
N LEU A 224 1.74 0.10 18.77
CA LEU A 224 1.31 1.17 19.63
C LEU A 224 1.38 2.47 18.84
N ARG A 225 0.48 3.39 19.22
CA ARG A 225 0.63 4.80 18.88
C ARG A 225 1.93 5.31 19.48
N TRP A 226 2.57 6.21 18.77
CA TRP A 226 3.76 6.87 19.28
C TRP A 226 3.40 7.76 20.47
N ASN A 227 4.21 7.65 21.51
CA ASN A 227 4.23 8.57 22.64
C ASN A 227 5.68 9.03 22.86
N VAL A 228 5.88 9.96 23.81
CA VAL A 228 7.20 10.54 24.09
C VAL A 228 8.26 9.48 24.43
N GLU A 229 7.91 8.45 25.18
CA GLU A 229 8.83 7.38 25.58
C GLU A 229 9.24 6.53 24.37
N LEU A 230 8.27 6.11 23.56
CA LEU A 230 8.52 5.28 22.39
C LEU A 230 9.36 6.02 21.34
N VAL A 231 9.13 7.33 21.16
CA VAL A 231 9.99 8.16 20.28
C VAL A 231 11.42 8.24 20.83
N ARG A 232 11.59 8.43 22.14
CA ARG A 232 12.92 8.44 22.77
C ARG A 232 13.66 7.12 22.54
N ASP A 233 12.97 6.00 22.71
CA ASP A 233 13.53 4.67 22.51
C ASP A 233 13.93 4.45 21.04
N LEU A 234 13.09 4.90 20.10
CA LEU A 234 13.42 4.87 18.67
C LEU A 234 14.68 5.70 18.39
N GLU A 235 14.76 6.95 18.86
CA GLU A 235 15.92 7.80 18.60
C GLU A 235 17.20 7.23 19.18
N ALA A 236 17.14 6.65 20.39
CA ALA A 236 18.28 5.96 20.98
C ALA A 236 18.71 4.77 20.11
N ALA A 237 17.76 3.97 19.61
CA ALA A 237 18.04 2.84 18.74
C ALA A 237 18.64 3.26 17.39
N LEU A 238 18.15 4.37 16.80
CA LEU A 238 18.68 4.92 15.55
C LEU A 238 20.09 5.48 15.71
N ARG A 239 20.40 6.15 16.83
CA ARG A 239 21.75 6.67 17.13
C ARG A 239 22.77 5.59 17.42
N ALA A 240 22.36 4.49 18.05
CA ALA A 240 23.24 3.36 18.38
C ALA A 240 23.73 2.58 17.14
N ARG A 241 23.25 2.95 15.94
CA ARG A 241 23.55 2.30 14.67
C ARG A 241 24.06 3.32 13.66
N PRO A 242 25.28 3.86 13.85
CA PRO A 242 25.91 4.62 12.79
C PRO A 242 26.04 3.73 11.55
N ASP A 243 25.81 4.33 10.38
CA ASP A 243 25.80 3.66 9.07
C ASP A 243 27.09 2.89 8.76
#